data_AF-A0A2J6T921-F1
#
_entry.id   AF-A0A2J6T921-F1
#
_cell.length_a   1.000
_cell.length_b   1.000
_cell.length_c   1.000
_cell.angle_alpha   90.00
_cell.angle_beta   90.00
_cell.angle_gamma   90.00
#
_symmetry.space_group_name_H-M   'P 1'
#
loop_
_entity.id
_entity.type
_entity.pdbx_description
1 polymer ?
#
loop_
_entity_poly.entity_id
_entity_poly.type
_entity_poly.pdbx_seq_one_letter_code
_entity_poly.pdbx_strand_id
1 'polypeptide(L)'
;MFNIWSGRAKAPEGAGSFTEPFVSAVLRASHNRRFCITSKGYMVLAPAEAVQGDLACVLLGGQTPFILRPTSGNFHLVGACYVHGIMYRGAMEEWRAGKYEMQDFVLE
;
A
#
# COMPACT_ATOMS: atom_id res chain seq x y z
N MET A 1 18.85 -5.91 21.12
CA MET A 1 18.41 -7.32 21.09
C MET A 1 16.89 -7.30 21.09
N PHE A 2 16.24 -7.55 19.97
CA PHE A 2 14.77 -7.50 19.86
C PHE A 2 14.21 -8.90 20.12
N ASN A 3 13.36 -9.06 21.13
CA ASN A 3 12.64 -10.30 21.37
C ASN A 3 11.57 -10.47 20.30
N ILE A 4 11.73 -11.48 19.45
CA ILE A 4 10.68 -11.94 18.54
C ILE A 4 9.75 -12.84 19.36
N TRP A 5 8.54 -12.36 19.65
CA TRP A 5 7.48 -13.19 20.21
C TRP A 5 7.04 -14.22 19.16
N SER A 6 7.19 -15.51 19.47
CA SER A 6 6.97 -16.62 18.53
C SER A 6 5.52 -17.10 18.44
N GLY A 7 4.58 -16.40 19.08
CA GLY A 7 3.14 -16.50 18.83
C GLY A 7 2.46 -17.87 19.02
N ARG A 8 3.15 -18.91 19.52
CA ARG A 8 2.52 -20.23 19.71
C ARG A 8 1.72 -20.27 21.02
N ALA A 9 0.59 -19.57 21.04
CA ALA A 9 -0.52 -19.97 21.89
C ALA A 9 -1.13 -21.24 21.28
N LYS A 10 -1.36 -22.29 22.08
CA LYS A 10 -2.17 -23.43 21.66
C LYS A 10 -3.55 -22.91 21.28
N ALA A 11 -3.96 -23.12 20.03
CA ALA A 11 -5.32 -22.79 19.61
C ALA A 11 -6.32 -23.55 20.50
N PRO A 12 -7.38 -22.89 21.00
CA PRO A 12 -8.40 -23.57 21.81
C PRO A 12 -9.05 -24.71 21.00
N GLU A 13 -9.37 -25.80 21.69
CA GLU A 13 -10.05 -26.95 21.07
C GLU A 13 -11.39 -26.49 20.47
N GLY A 14 -11.59 -26.72 19.16
CA GLY A 14 -12.72 -26.19 18.39
C GLY A 14 -12.40 -25.01 17.46
N ALA A 15 -11.16 -24.52 17.39
CA ALA A 15 -10.73 -23.41 16.52
C ALA A 15 -10.74 -23.69 15.00
N GLY A 16 -11.38 -24.78 14.55
CA GLY A 16 -11.42 -25.21 13.15
C GLY A 16 -12.24 -24.33 12.20
N SER A 17 -12.70 -23.14 12.61
CA SER A 17 -13.48 -22.25 11.72
C SER A 17 -13.02 -20.79 11.66
N PHE A 18 -11.96 -20.41 12.39
CA PHE A 18 -11.44 -19.02 12.37
C PHE A 18 -10.22 -18.83 11.47
N THR A 19 -9.51 -19.92 11.14
CA THR A 19 -8.35 -19.89 10.25
C THR A 19 -8.74 -19.59 8.82
N GLU A 20 -9.79 -20.23 8.30
CA GLU A 20 -10.21 -20.08 6.90
C GLU A 20 -10.63 -18.64 6.54
N PRO A 21 -11.49 -17.96 7.33
CA PRO A 21 -11.84 -16.57 7.04
C PRO A 21 -10.64 -15.63 7.13
N PHE A 22 -9.75 -15.84 8.11
CA PHE A 22 -8.54 -15.03 8.28
C PHE A 22 -7.58 -15.21 7.11
N VAL A 23 -7.25 -16.45 6.75
CA VAL A 23 -6.38 -16.77 5.62
C VAL A 23 -6.97 -16.21 4.32
N SER A 24 -8.28 -16.36 4.11
CA SER A 24 -8.96 -15.78 2.95
C SER A 24 -8.84 -14.26 2.90
N ALA A 25 -9.04 -13.57 4.03
CA ALA A 25 -8.91 -12.12 4.12
C ALA A 25 -7.46 -11.65 3.84
N VAL A 26 -6.47 -12.34 4.42
CA VAL A 26 -5.05 -12.06 4.18
C VAL A 26 -4.72 -12.24 2.70
N LEU A 27 -5.09 -13.38 2.10
CA LEU A 27 -4.84 -13.64 0.69
C LEU A 27 -5.50 -12.57 -0.20
N ARG A 28 -6.75 -12.20 0.05
CA ARG A 28 -7.43 -11.14 -0.73
C ARG A 28 -6.73 -9.78 -0.62
N ALA A 29 -6.20 -9.46 0.56
CA ALA A 29 -5.55 -8.17 0.81
C ALA A 29 -4.11 -8.12 0.25
N SER A 30 -3.38 -9.25 0.25
CA SER A 30 -1.93 -9.27 -0.01
C SER A 30 -1.48 -10.12 -1.20
N HIS A 31 -2.35 -10.92 -1.82
CA HIS A 31 -1.99 -11.72 -2.99
C HIS A 31 -1.59 -10.81 -4.17
N ASN A 32 -0.54 -11.19 -4.92
CA ASN A 32 0.07 -10.40 -5.99
C ASN A 32 0.44 -8.97 -5.56
N ARG A 33 0.85 -8.81 -4.30
CA ARG A 33 1.38 -7.56 -3.79
C ARG A 33 2.83 -7.70 -3.36
N ARG A 34 3.56 -6.60 -3.42
CA ARG A 34 4.93 -6.47 -2.90
C ARG A 34 4.95 -5.43 -1.78
N PHE A 35 5.62 -5.77 -0.68
CA PHE A 35 5.93 -4.81 0.37
C PHE A 35 7.12 -3.94 -0.04
N CYS A 36 6.98 -2.63 0.09
CA CYS A 36 8.06 -1.68 -0.15
C CYS A 36 8.02 -0.51 0.85
N ILE A 37 9.17 0.16 0.98
CA ILE A 37 9.33 1.38 1.77
C ILE A 37 9.69 2.51 0.79
N THR A 38 8.94 3.61 0.83
CA THR A 38 9.27 4.79 0.02
C THR A 38 10.50 5.51 0.56
N SER A 39 11.12 6.38 -0.24
CA SER A 39 12.23 7.24 0.21
C SER A 39 11.86 8.15 1.39
N LYS A 40 10.56 8.44 1.57
CA LYS A 40 10.02 9.20 2.70
C LYS A 40 9.65 8.33 3.92
N GLY A 41 9.94 7.03 3.87
CA GLY A 41 9.72 6.09 4.98
C GLY A 41 8.30 5.51 5.08
N TYR A 42 7.43 5.72 4.09
CA TYR A 42 6.08 5.15 4.10
C TYR A 42 6.11 3.66 3.76
N MET A 43 5.34 2.86 4.51
CA MET A 43 5.10 1.45 4.21
C MET A 43 4.03 1.30 3.16
N VAL A 44 4.32 0.53 2.11
CA VAL A 44 3.45 0.37 0.95
C VAL A 44 3.26 -1.10 0.61
N LEU A 45 2.04 -1.46 0.28
CA LEU A 45 1.69 -2.74 -0.32
C LEU A 45 1.27 -2.46 -1.77
N ALA A 46 2.24 -2.59 -2.68
CA ALA A 46 2.16 -2.24 -4.09
C ALA A 46 1.80 -3.47 -4.97
N PRO A 47 1.37 -3.29 -6.24
CA PRO A 47 1.33 -4.39 -7.21
C PRO A 47 2.67 -5.13 -7.30
N ALA A 48 2.64 -6.42 -7.67
CA ALA A 48 3.85 -7.25 -7.79
C ALA A 48 4.85 -6.70 -8.81
N GLU A 49 4.35 -5.96 -9.80
CA GLU A 49 5.07 -5.34 -10.91
C GLU A 49 5.81 -4.06 -10.49
N ALA A 50 5.58 -3.54 -9.28
CA ALA A 50 6.23 -2.32 -8.81
C ALA A 50 7.75 -2.49 -8.66
N VAL A 51 8.51 -1.50 -9.13
CA VAL A 51 9.98 -1.49 -9.14
C VAL A 51 10.55 -0.22 -8.50
N GLN A 52 11.86 -0.22 -8.24
CA GLN A 52 12.56 0.97 -7.76
C GLN A 52 12.45 2.11 -8.79
N GLY A 53 12.14 3.31 -8.31
CA GLY A 53 11.91 4.48 -9.16
C GLY A 53 10.43 4.76 -9.44
N ASP A 54 9.54 3.80 -9.17
CA ASP A 54 8.10 4.05 -9.21
C ASP A 54 7.68 5.05 -8.10
N LEU A 55 6.63 5.82 -8.37
CA LEU A 55 6.07 6.82 -7.50
C LEU A 55 4.76 6.32 -6.88
N ALA A 56 4.60 6.47 -5.57
CA ALA A 56 3.31 6.29 -4.90
C ALA A 56 2.60 7.65 -4.81
N CYS A 57 1.46 7.80 -5.48
CA CYS A 57 0.69 9.05 -5.53
C CYS A 57 -0.78 8.83 -5.19
N VAL A 58 -1.44 9.87 -4.68
CA VAL A 58 -2.90 9.90 -4.58
C VAL A 58 -3.42 10.79 -5.69
N LEU A 59 -4.28 10.23 -6.55
CA LEU A 59 -4.90 11.00 -7.62
C LEU A 59 -5.96 11.94 -7.04
N LEU A 60 -6.03 13.16 -7.58
CA LEU A 60 -6.92 14.20 -7.08
C LEU A 60 -8.37 13.70 -7.02
N GLY A 61 -9.04 13.94 -5.89
CA GLY A 61 -10.42 13.49 -5.65
C GLY A 61 -10.54 12.04 -5.18
N GLY A 62 -9.46 11.26 -5.23
CA GLY A 62 -9.40 9.89 -4.72
C GLY A 62 -8.95 9.79 -3.27
N GLN A 63 -9.21 8.63 -2.66
CA GLN A 63 -8.65 8.21 -1.37
C GLN A 63 -7.67 7.02 -1.53
N THR A 64 -7.67 6.40 -2.71
CA THR A 64 -6.84 5.24 -3.03
C THR A 64 -5.52 5.71 -3.66
N PRO A 65 -4.37 5.36 -3.08
CA PRO A 65 -3.07 5.58 -3.71
C PRO A 65 -2.84 4.65 -4.92
N PHE A 66 -2.00 5.10 -5.84
CA PHE A 66 -1.59 4.37 -7.04
C PHE A 66 -0.08 4.42 -7.20
N ILE A 67 0.45 3.42 -7.90
CA ILE A 67 1.83 3.38 -8.36
C ILE A 67 1.88 3.91 -9.79
N LEU A 68 2.66 4.96 -10.01
CA LEU A 68 2.99 5.51 -11.32
C LEU A 68 4.45 5.24 -11.64
N ARG A 69 4.72 4.73 -12.83
CA ARG A 69 6.07 4.53 -13.35
C ARG A 69 6.42 5.65 -14.32
N PRO A 70 7.47 6.45 -14.07
CA PRO A 70 7.96 7.40 -15.05
C PRO A 70 8.38 6.69 -16.34
N THR A 71 7.95 7.20 -17.49
CA THR A 71 8.40 6.76 -18.82
C THR A 71 9.01 7.95 -19.57
N SER A 72 9.31 7.81 -20.86
CA SER A 72 9.91 8.88 -21.66
C SER A 72 8.89 9.99 -21.95
N GLY A 73 8.70 10.90 -21.00
CA GLY A 73 7.83 12.07 -21.11
C GLY A 73 6.41 11.89 -20.54
N ASN A 74 6.04 10.66 -20.16
CA ASN A 74 4.73 10.32 -19.58
C ASN A 74 4.89 9.44 -18.33
N PHE A 75 3.77 8.89 -17.86
CA PHE A 75 3.72 7.96 -16.74
C PHE A 75 2.84 6.76 -17.09
N HIS A 76 3.31 5.57 -16.77
CA HIS A 76 2.50 4.36 -16.84
C HIS A 76 1.80 4.10 -15.49
N LEU A 77 0.49 3.87 -15.52
CA LEU A 77 -0.27 3.49 -14.34
C LEU A 77 -0.07 2.00 -14.03
N VAL A 78 0.84 1.68 -13.10
CA VAL A 78 1.12 0.30 -12.69
C VAL A 78 -0.06 -0.32 -11.93
N GLY A 79 -0.72 0.47 -11.07
CA GLY A 79 -1.95 0.05 -10.41
C GLY A 79 -2.14 0.60 -8.99
N ALA A 80 -3.30 0.30 -8.41
CA ALA A 80 -3.66 0.75 -7.05
C ALA A 80 -2.73 0.13 -5.99
N CYS A 81 -2.43 0.85 -4.92
CA CYS A 81 -1.64 0.35 -3.80
C CYS A 81 -2.22 0.80 -2.45
N TYR A 82 -1.81 0.12 -1.38
CA TYR A 82 -2.06 0.58 -0.02
C TYR A 82 -0.82 1.31 0.50
N VAL A 83 -1.03 2.50 1.06
CA VAL A 83 0.03 3.27 1.74
C VAL A 83 -0.38 3.47 3.19
N HIS A 84 0.39 2.89 4.11
CA HIS A 84 0.12 3.00 5.52
C HIS A 84 0.18 4.46 5.98
N GLY A 85 -0.79 4.86 6.79
CA GLY A 85 -0.91 6.23 7.29
C GLY A 85 -1.51 7.23 6.30
N ILE A 86 -1.44 7.01 4.98
CA ILE A 86 -2.05 7.94 4.00
C ILE A 86 -3.51 7.59 3.75
N MET A 87 -3.80 6.31 3.52
CA MET A 87 -5.12 5.85 3.09
C MET A 87 -6.21 5.95 4.20
N TYR A 88 -5.80 6.09 5.47
CA TYR A 88 -6.73 6.26 6.60
C TYR A 88 -6.85 7.72 7.07
N ARG A 89 -5.80 8.53 6.88
CA ARG A 89 -5.74 9.90 7.43
C ARG A 89 -6.23 10.98 6.47
N GLY A 90 -6.75 10.59 5.30
CA GLY A 90 -7.31 11.50 4.31
C GLY A 90 -6.23 12.33 3.62
N ALA A 91 -5.59 11.77 2.59
CA ALA A 91 -4.55 12.46 1.81
C ALA A 91 -4.96 13.86 1.32
N MET A 92 -6.25 14.04 1.03
CA MET A 92 -6.83 15.31 0.57
C MET A 92 -6.85 16.39 1.64
N GLU A 93 -7.06 16.04 2.90
CA GLU A 93 -7.04 16.99 4.03
C GLU A 93 -5.61 17.43 4.30
N GLU A 94 -4.67 16.48 4.27
CA GLU A 94 -3.25 16.74 4.43
C GLU A 94 -2.67 17.60 3.29
N TRP A 95 -3.11 17.36 2.06
CA TRP A 95 -2.78 18.21 0.91
C TRP A 95 -3.32 19.64 1.09
N ARG A 96 -4.59 19.81 1.47
CA ARG A 96 -5.18 21.13 1.75
C ARG A 96 -4.48 21.86 2.91
N ALA A 97 -3.94 21.11 3.87
CA ALA A 97 -3.11 21.63 4.96
C ALA A 97 -1.66 21.96 4.54
N GLY A 98 -1.30 21.77 3.27
CA GLY A 98 0.02 22.12 2.72
C GLY A 98 1.11 21.07 2.93
N LYS A 99 0.78 19.83 3.34
CA LYS A 99 1.79 18.76 3.52
C LYS A 99 2.30 18.18 2.20
N TYR A 100 1.55 18.33 1.12
CA TYR A 100 1.86 17.74 -0.18
C TYR A 100 1.78 18.80 -1.27
N GLU A 101 2.63 18.64 -2.29
CA GLU A 101 2.55 19.42 -3.53
C GLU A 101 1.72 18.66 -4.55
N MET A 102 0.97 19.41 -5.35
CA MET A 102 0.23 18.87 -6.48
C MET A 102 1.14 18.85 -7.71
N GLN A 103 1.07 17.76 -8.47
CA GLN A 103 1.76 17.62 -9.74
C GLN A 103 0.80 16.99 -10.76
N ASP A 104 0.84 17.51 -11.98
CA ASP A 104 0.11 16.94 -13.10
C ASP A 104 0.90 15.79 -13.74
N PHE A 105 0.18 14.73 -14.12
CA PHE A 105 0.73 13.55 -14.77
C PHE A 105 -0.02 13.30 -16.07
N VAL A 106 0.72 13.04 -17.15
CA VAL A 106 0.16 12.52 -18.40
C VAL A 106 0.33 11.02 -18.38
N LEU A 107 -0.77 10.28 -18.49
CA LEU A 107 -0.74 8.82 -18.57
C LEU A 107 -0.58 8.38 -20.03
N GLU A 108 0.23 7.33 -20.25
CA GLU A 108 0.30 6.62 -21.53
C GLU A 108 -0.74 5.50 -21.65
#